data_AF-S6UJL8-F1
#
_entry.id   AF-S6UJL8-F1
#
_cell.length_a   1.000
_cell.length_b   1.000
_cell.length_c   1.000
_cell.angle_alpha   90.00
_cell.angle_beta   90.00
_cell.angle_gamma   90.00
#
_symmetry.space_group_name_H-M   'P 1'
#
loop_
_entity.id
_entity.type
_entity.pdbx_description
1 polymer ?
#
loop_
_entity_poly.entity_id
_entity_poly.type
_entity_poly.pdbx_seq_one_letter_code
_entity_poly.pdbx_strand_id
1 'polypeptide(L)'
;MVRAGFVKDRAEAFRKWLGAGKLGDVKQHWPTLEDTVATLRASGAWVSLAHPSHYDFTRSKRRKLVGDFVQAGGHAIEVVNGMQPADQVGTLAILAREFGLLVSAGSDFHGPGNWGEIGTYRPVPEDLPPLWCRFKHEQPTAAV
;
A
#
# COMPACT_ATOMS: atom_id res chain seq x y z
N MET A 1 -21.20 2.19 -15.72
CA MET A 1 -22.12 1.31 -14.98
C MET A 1 -23.03 2.09 -14.03
N VAL A 2 -22.49 2.78 -13.01
CA VAL A 2 -23.31 3.59 -12.07
C VAL A 2 -24.08 4.72 -12.78
N ARG A 3 -23.39 5.64 -13.49
CA ARG A 3 -24.06 6.73 -14.24
C ARG A 3 -25.04 6.26 -15.31
N ALA A 4 -24.85 5.04 -15.82
CA ALA A 4 -25.70 4.45 -16.85
C ALA A 4 -26.89 3.65 -16.25
N GLY A 5 -27.06 3.64 -14.92
CA GLY A 5 -28.19 2.99 -14.25
C GLY A 5 -28.11 1.46 -14.10
N PHE A 6 -27.02 0.81 -14.51
CA PHE A 6 -26.89 -0.66 -14.47
C PHE A 6 -26.62 -1.23 -13.07
N VAL A 7 -26.09 -0.42 -12.16
CA VAL A 7 -25.77 -0.78 -10.77
C VAL A 7 -25.95 0.45 -9.87
N LYS A 8 -26.33 0.24 -8.61
CA LYS A 8 -26.65 1.30 -7.65
C LYS A 8 -25.41 2.08 -7.17
N ASP A 9 -24.27 1.40 -7.04
CA ASP A 9 -23.02 1.97 -6.53
C ASP A 9 -21.80 1.21 -7.07
N ARG A 10 -20.60 1.70 -6.73
CA ARG A 10 -19.33 1.08 -7.12
C ARG A 10 -19.14 -0.30 -6.50
N ALA A 11 -19.54 -0.49 -5.24
CA ALA A 11 -19.39 -1.76 -4.54
C ALA A 11 -20.19 -2.88 -5.22
N GLU A 12 -21.40 -2.58 -5.70
CA GLU A 12 -22.21 -3.48 -6.51
C GLU A 12 -21.55 -3.76 -7.87
N ALA A 13 -20.93 -2.77 -8.50
CA ALA A 13 -20.20 -2.97 -9.76
C ALA A 13 -19.09 -4.04 -9.61
N PHE A 14 -18.25 -3.93 -8.58
CA PHE A 14 -17.20 -4.93 -8.30
C PHE A 14 -17.79 -6.27 -7.88
N ARG A 15 -18.80 -6.29 -7.02
CA ARG A 15 -19.40 -7.54 -6.54
C ARG A 15 -20.10 -8.35 -7.64
N LYS A 16 -20.77 -7.68 -8.59
CA LYS A 16 -21.53 -8.34 -9.67
C LYS A 16 -20.73 -8.57 -10.94
N TRP A 17 -19.87 -7.63 -11.33
CA TRP A 17 -19.37 -7.56 -12.71
C TRP A 17 -17.84 -7.46 -12.82
N LEU A 18 -17.19 -6.66 -11.97
CA LEU A 18 -15.77 -6.28 -12.19
C LEU A 18 -14.78 -6.96 -11.22
N GLY A 19 -15.26 -7.66 -10.19
CA GLY A 19 -14.42 -8.35 -9.21
C GLY A 19 -13.81 -9.64 -9.75
N ALA A 20 -12.89 -10.23 -8.99
CA ALA A 20 -12.24 -11.48 -9.37
C ALA A 20 -13.27 -12.61 -9.66
N GLY A 21 -13.09 -13.29 -10.79
CA GLY A 21 -13.96 -14.35 -11.31
C GLY A 21 -15.28 -13.86 -11.92
N LYS A 22 -15.49 -12.55 -12.11
CA LYS A 22 -16.72 -11.99 -12.69
C LYS A 22 -16.58 -11.77 -14.20
N LEU A 23 -17.71 -11.52 -14.87
CA LEU A 23 -17.76 -11.40 -16.33
C LEU A 23 -16.81 -10.32 -16.90
N GLY A 24 -16.63 -9.22 -16.17
CA GLY A 24 -15.71 -8.13 -16.54
C GLY A 24 -14.29 -8.28 -16.00
N ASP A 25 -13.95 -9.41 -15.38
CA ASP A 25 -12.60 -9.72 -14.90
C ASP A 25 -11.69 -10.12 -16.06
N VAL A 26 -11.35 -9.14 -16.90
CA VAL A 26 -10.33 -9.31 -17.93
C VAL A 26 -8.96 -9.24 -17.26
N LYS A 27 -8.24 -10.36 -17.28
CA LYS A 27 -6.94 -10.47 -16.63
C LYS A 27 -5.93 -9.56 -17.30
N GLN A 28 -5.50 -8.55 -16.56
CA GLN A 28 -4.35 -7.74 -16.92
C GLN A 28 -3.09 -8.43 -16.41
N HIS A 29 -2.16 -8.71 -17.32
CA HIS A 29 -0.85 -9.22 -16.97
C HIS A 29 0.01 -8.06 -16.49
N TRP A 30 0.09 -7.88 -15.18
CA TRP A 30 1.07 -7.00 -14.56
C TRP A 30 2.47 -7.63 -14.63
N PRO A 31 3.55 -6.84 -14.66
CA PRO A 31 4.90 -7.37 -14.55
C PRO A 31 5.08 -8.15 -13.25
N THR A 32 6.10 -9.01 -13.22
CA THR A 32 6.45 -9.74 -12.00
C THR A 32 6.91 -8.77 -10.91
N LEU A 33 6.90 -9.22 -9.65
CA LEU A 33 7.40 -8.43 -8.53
C LEU A 33 8.87 -8.06 -8.76
N GLU A 34 9.65 -9.04 -9.20
CA GLU A 34 11.08 -8.93 -9.48
C GLU A 34 11.35 -7.92 -10.60
N ASP A 35 10.64 -8.02 -11.73
CA ASP A 35 10.82 -7.09 -12.85
C ASP A 35 10.40 -5.67 -12.48
N THR A 36 9.30 -5.53 -11.72
CA THR A 36 8.81 -4.22 -11.27
C THR A 36 9.83 -3.55 -10.35
N VAL A 37 10.32 -4.26 -9.33
CA VAL A 37 11.31 -3.72 -8.39
C VAL A 37 12.62 -3.43 -9.11
N ALA A 38 13.10 -4.35 -9.97
CA ALA A 38 14.33 -4.14 -10.74
C ALA A 38 14.24 -2.89 -11.62
N THR A 39 13.12 -2.69 -12.31
CA THR A 39 12.88 -1.52 -13.17
C THR A 39 12.92 -0.21 -12.36
N LEU A 40 12.24 -0.16 -11.21
CA LEU A 40 12.23 1.03 -10.35
C LEU A 40 13.62 1.29 -9.73
N ARG A 41 14.34 0.25 -9.35
CA ARG A 41 15.70 0.39 -8.83
C ARG A 41 16.67 0.89 -9.89
N ALA A 42 16.54 0.43 -11.13
CA ALA A 42 17.36 0.90 -12.24
C ALA A 42 17.16 2.40 -12.51
N SER A 43 15.99 2.97 -12.18
CA SER A 43 15.75 4.40 -12.27
C SER A 43 16.28 5.21 -11.07
N GLY A 44 16.92 4.56 -10.09
CA GLY A 44 17.38 5.18 -8.85
C GLY A 44 16.24 5.47 -7.85
N ALA A 45 15.06 4.88 -8.03
CA ALA A 45 13.93 5.11 -7.13
C ALA A 45 14.08 4.35 -5.81
N TRP A 46 13.55 4.96 -4.74
CA TRP A 46 13.21 4.23 -3.52
C TRP A 46 11.86 3.53 -3.70
N VAL A 47 11.77 2.28 -3.28
CA VAL A 47 10.61 1.41 -3.57
C VAL A 47 9.95 0.97 -2.27
N SER A 48 8.65 1.26 -2.15
CA SER A 48 7.82 0.85 -1.01
C SER A 48 6.72 -0.11 -1.43
N LEU A 49 6.46 -1.14 -0.63
CA LEU A 49 5.32 -2.03 -0.80
C LEU A 49 4.05 -1.38 -0.22
N ALA A 50 3.13 -0.97 -1.10
CA ALA A 50 1.90 -0.26 -0.72
C ALA A 50 0.86 -1.18 -0.07
N HIS A 51 0.13 -0.61 0.91
CA HIS A 51 -1.02 -1.15 1.64
C HIS A 51 -1.10 -2.68 1.73
N PRO A 52 -0.12 -3.37 2.37
CA PRO A 52 -0.06 -4.85 2.38
C PRO A 52 -1.24 -5.52 3.09
N SER A 53 -1.98 -4.77 3.91
CA SER A 53 -3.19 -5.23 4.60
C SER A 53 -4.41 -5.33 3.67
N HIS A 54 -4.39 -4.70 2.49
CA HIS A 54 -5.49 -4.78 1.52
C HIS A 54 -5.50 -6.10 0.73
N TYR A 55 -4.38 -6.83 0.73
CA TYR A 55 -4.34 -8.16 0.14
C TYR A 55 -5.05 -9.16 1.05
N ASP A 56 -5.92 -9.98 0.46
CA ASP A 56 -6.59 -11.10 1.12
C ASP A 56 -5.63 -12.28 1.37
N PHE A 57 -4.57 -11.98 2.12
CA PHE A 57 -3.48 -12.88 2.45
C PHE A 57 -3.54 -13.24 3.92
N THR A 58 -3.36 -14.53 4.20
CA THR A 58 -3.04 -14.99 5.54
C THR A 58 -1.75 -14.33 6.05
N ARG A 59 -1.54 -14.32 7.37
CA ARG A 59 -0.31 -13.81 7.97
C ARG A 59 0.95 -14.41 7.34
N SER A 60 0.95 -15.73 7.08
CA SER A 60 2.08 -16.43 6.44
C SER A 60 2.32 -15.99 5.00
N LYS A 61 1.26 -15.85 4.19
CA LYS A 61 1.38 -15.35 2.81
C LYS A 61 1.87 -13.90 2.77
N ARG A 62 1.38 -13.04 3.66
CA ARG A 62 1.85 -11.65 3.77
C ARG A 62 3.33 -11.58 4.17
N ARG A 63 3.75 -12.36 5.16
CA ARG A 63 5.17 -12.46 5.55
C ARG A 63 6.04 -12.95 4.39
N LYS A 64 5.56 -13.94 3.63
CA LYS A 64 6.24 -14.42 2.43
C LYS A 64 6.36 -13.31 1.37
N LEU A 65 5.28 -12.60 1.06
CA LEU A 65 5.30 -11.46 0.14
C LEU A 65 6.36 -10.43 0.54
N VAL A 66 6.40 -10.05 1.82
CA VAL A 66 7.39 -9.09 2.31
C VAL A 66 8.82 -9.63 2.14
N GLY A 67 9.05 -10.91 2.45
CA GLY A 67 10.34 -11.55 2.22
C GLY A 67 10.76 -11.57 0.75
N ASP A 68 9.86 -11.95 -0.15
CA ASP A 68 10.11 -11.97 -1.60
C ASP A 68 10.38 -10.54 -2.12
N PHE A 69 9.64 -9.54 -1.62
CA PHE A 69 9.85 -8.12 -1.96
C PHE A 69 11.22 -7.60 -1.49
N VAL A 70 11.66 -7.96 -0.28
CA VAL A 70 13.00 -7.62 0.22
C VAL A 70 14.07 -8.28 -0.64
N GLN A 71 13.90 -9.56 -1.01
CA GLN A 71 14.82 -10.27 -1.89
C GLN A 71 14.94 -9.63 -3.28
N ALA A 72 13.84 -9.08 -3.82
CA ALA A 72 13.84 -8.33 -5.06
C ALA A 72 14.54 -6.95 -4.94
N GLY A 73 14.86 -6.50 -3.73
CA GLY A 73 15.52 -5.22 -3.45
C GLY A 73 14.58 -4.10 -3.03
N GLY A 74 13.39 -4.44 -2.53
CA GLY A 74 12.48 -3.49 -1.91
C GLY A 74 13.11 -2.80 -0.68
N HIS A 75 12.78 -1.53 -0.46
CA HIS A 75 13.41 -0.71 0.57
C HIS A 75 12.50 -0.42 1.77
N ALA A 76 11.19 -0.32 1.50
CA ALA A 76 10.22 0.12 2.50
C ALA A 76 8.90 -0.65 2.42
N ILE A 77 8.14 -0.59 3.49
CA ILE A 77 6.77 -1.10 3.54
C ILE A 77 5.84 0.01 4.04
N GLU A 78 4.66 0.14 3.43
CA GLU A 78 3.64 1.04 3.97
C GLU A 78 3.07 0.44 5.25
N VAL A 79 3.34 1.07 6.38
CA VAL A 79 2.88 0.64 7.70
C VAL A 79 1.56 1.33 8.08
N VAL A 80 1.33 2.52 7.54
CA VAL A 80 0.09 3.27 7.74
C VAL A 80 -0.55 3.66 6.41
N ASN A 81 -1.76 3.19 6.19
CA ASN A 81 -2.65 3.59 5.11
C ASN A 81 -3.94 4.19 5.73
N GLY A 82 -4.12 5.51 5.58
CA GLY A 82 -5.25 6.24 6.13
C GLY A 82 -5.48 5.99 7.62
N MET A 83 -6.75 5.79 7.99
CA MET A 83 -7.16 5.48 9.36
C MET A 83 -7.36 3.97 9.61
N GLN A 84 -6.57 3.12 8.94
CA GLN A 84 -6.63 1.65 9.11
C GLN A 84 -6.60 1.22 10.58
N PRO A 85 -7.15 0.05 10.95
CA PRO A 85 -7.10 -0.45 12.32
C PRO A 85 -5.68 -0.48 12.94
N ALA A 86 -5.56 -0.14 14.22
CA ALA A 86 -4.26 0.01 14.89
C ALA A 86 -3.49 -1.32 15.03
N ASP A 87 -4.20 -2.45 15.12
CA ASP A 87 -3.64 -3.80 15.11
C ASP A 87 -2.99 -4.14 13.76
N GLN A 88 -3.53 -3.64 12.65
CA GLN A 88 -2.89 -3.76 11.34
C GLN A 88 -1.60 -2.96 11.27
N VAL A 89 -1.59 -1.72 11.79
CA VAL A 89 -0.36 -0.91 11.92
C VAL A 89 0.69 -1.67 12.74
N GLY A 90 0.30 -2.21 13.90
CA GLY A 90 1.20 -2.99 14.76
C GLY A 90 1.76 -4.23 14.05
N THR A 91 0.92 -4.96 13.31
CA THR A 91 1.35 -6.14 12.54
C THR A 91 2.37 -5.79 11.46
N LEU A 92 2.12 -4.71 10.70
CA LEU A 92 3.04 -4.26 9.65
C LEU A 92 4.33 -3.68 10.24
N ALA A 93 4.25 -2.99 11.37
CA ALA A 93 5.41 -2.50 12.10
C ALA A 93 6.32 -3.65 12.58
N ILE A 94 5.74 -4.77 13.02
CA ILE A 94 6.52 -5.98 13.36
C ILE A 94 7.27 -6.50 12.13
N LEU A 95 6.59 -6.62 10.98
CA LEU A 95 7.24 -7.06 9.74
C LEU A 95 8.35 -6.10 9.31
N ALA A 96 8.13 -4.78 9.42
CA ALA A 96 9.16 -3.79 9.10
C ALA A 96 10.42 -3.99 9.94
N ARG A 97 10.28 -4.21 11.26
CA ARG A 97 11.41 -4.52 12.15
C ARG A 97 12.08 -5.83 11.80
N GLU A 98 11.30 -6.90 11.61
CA GLU A 98 11.82 -8.25 11.33
C GLU A 98 12.62 -8.33 10.03
N PHE A 99 12.27 -7.54 9.01
CA PHE A 99 12.95 -7.49 7.72
C PHE A 99 13.90 -6.30 7.56
N GLY A 100 14.05 -5.44 8.57
CA GLY A 100 14.94 -4.27 8.51
C GLY A 100 14.53 -3.23 7.45
N LEU A 101 13.23 -3.08 7.20
CA LEU A 101 12.68 -2.19 6.18
C LEU A 101 12.53 -0.75 6.71
N LEU A 102 12.65 0.22 5.80
CA LEU A 102 12.13 1.56 6.02
C LEU A 102 10.59 1.54 6.01
N VAL A 103 9.96 2.62 6.46
CA VAL A 103 8.49 2.71 6.47
C VAL A 103 7.96 3.88 5.68
N SER A 104 6.85 3.67 4.97
CA SER A 104 6.06 4.74 4.36
C SER A 104 4.68 4.84 5.01
N ALA A 105 4.03 5.98 4.79
CA ALA A 105 2.65 6.23 5.18
C ALA A 105 1.95 7.05 4.10
N GLY A 106 0.64 6.84 3.95
CA GLY A 106 -0.16 7.52 2.94
C GLY A 106 -1.64 7.55 3.31
N SER A 107 -2.38 8.50 2.75
CA SER A 107 -3.85 8.61 2.93
C SER A 107 -4.64 7.69 2.01
N ASP A 108 -4.03 7.28 0.89
CA ASP A 108 -4.70 6.54 -0.20
C ASP A 108 -5.93 7.29 -0.75
N PHE A 109 -5.83 8.62 -0.85
CA PHE A 109 -6.90 9.48 -1.31
C PHE A 109 -7.25 9.25 -2.79
N HIS A 110 -8.54 9.03 -3.06
CA HIS A 110 -9.10 8.76 -4.40
C HIS A 110 -10.14 9.81 -4.84
N GLY A 111 -10.13 10.98 -4.22
CA GLY A 111 -11.08 12.07 -4.46
C GLY A 111 -12.02 12.30 -3.26
N PRO A 112 -12.65 13.49 -3.18
CA PRO A 112 -13.55 13.83 -2.08
C PRO A 112 -14.69 12.82 -1.95
N GLY A 113 -15.05 12.45 -0.72
CA GLY A 113 -16.15 11.52 -0.44
C GLY A 113 -15.81 10.52 0.66
N ASN A 114 -16.12 9.25 0.45
CA ASN A 114 -16.02 8.20 1.48
C ASN A 114 -14.60 7.58 1.61
N TRP A 115 -13.58 8.16 0.99
CA TRP A 115 -12.18 7.70 1.10
C TRP A 115 -11.44 8.48 2.19
N GLY A 116 -10.24 8.03 2.56
CA GLY A 116 -9.38 8.82 3.45
C GLY A 116 -9.06 10.17 2.81
N GLU A 117 -9.22 11.25 3.57
CA GLU A 117 -8.89 12.60 3.11
C GLU A 117 -7.39 12.76 2.88
N ILE A 118 -7.02 13.62 1.93
CA ILE A 118 -5.61 13.88 1.62
C ILE A 118 -4.85 14.34 2.87
N GLY A 119 -3.68 13.75 3.11
CA GLY A 119 -2.87 14.05 4.30
C GLY A 119 -3.39 13.45 5.61
N THR A 120 -4.52 12.74 5.61
CA THR A 120 -5.08 12.13 6.82
C THR A 120 -4.68 10.67 6.92
N TYR A 121 -3.84 10.34 7.91
CA TYR A 121 -3.45 8.98 8.24
C TYR A 121 -2.97 8.90 9.70
N ARG A 122 -2.90 7.69 10.27
CA ARG A 122 -2.40 7.51 11.65
C ARG A 122 -0.93 7.90 11.80
N PRO A 123 -0.48 8.27 13.00
CA PRO A 123 0.94 8.43 13.27
C PRO A 123 1.71 7.14 12.95
N VAL A 124 2.88 7.28 12.34
CA VAL A 124 3.83 6.18 12.17
C VAL A 124 4.54 5.95 13.51
N PRO A 125 4.75 4.70 13.95
CA PRO A 125 5.50 4.42 15.17
C PRO A 125 6.89 5.07 15.15
N GLU A 126 7.22 5.82 16.20
CA GLU A 126 8.41 6.68 16.26
C GLU A 126 9.75 5.92 16.14
N ASP A 127 9.76 4.65 16.51
CA ASP A 127 10.95 3.81 16.47
C ASP A 127 11.28 3.26 15.08
N LEU A 128 10.37 3.41 14.11
CA LEU A 128 10.56 2.90 12.75
C LEU A 128 11.24 3.94 11.86
N PRO A 129 12.26 3.56 11.07
CA PRO A 129 12.99 4.50 10.23
C PRO A 129 12.15 4.93 9.02
N PRO A 130 11.76 6.21 8.92
CA PRO A 130 10.89 6.66 7.83
C PRO A 130 11.64 6.74 6.50
N LEU A 131 10.98 6.31 5.42
CA LEU A 131 11.53 6.37 4.07
C LEU A 131 11.78 7.81 3.62
N TRP A 132 10.94 8.75 4.03
CA TRP A 132 11.02 10.14 3.56
C TRP A 132 12.30 10.87 3.99
N CYS A 133 12.99 10.40 5.04
CA CYS A 133 14.32 10.91 5.41
C CYS A 133 15.42 10.64 4.37
N ARG A 134 15.13 9.86 3.31
CA ARG A 134 16.04 9.64 2.18
C ARG A 134 15.94 10.71 1.09
N PHE A 135 14.89 11.54 1.09
CA PHE A 135 14.71 12.61 0.11
C PHE A 135 15.24 13.93 0.65
N LYS A 136 15.85 14.74 -0.22
CA LYS A 136 16.48 16.02 0.14
C LYS A 136 15.50 17.21 0.14
N HIS A 137 14.20 16.98 0.19
CA HIS A 137 13.21 18.06 0.26
C HIS A 137 12.82 18.29 1.71
N GLU A 138 12.70 19.58 2.09
CA GLU A 138 12.52 20.05 3.45
C GLU A 138 11.47 19.24 4.20
N GLN A 139 11.85 18.74 5.37
CA GLN A 139 10.94 18.08 6.31
C GLN A 139 9.82 19.09 6.62
N PRO A 140 8.53 18.73 6.49
CA PRO A 140 7.48 19.56 7.04
C PRO A 140 7.77 19.68 8.54
N THR A 141 7.99 20.90 9.01
CA THR A 141 8.02 21.21 10.44
C THR A 141 6.73 20.66 11.02
N ALA A 142 6.84 19.74 11.99
CA ALA A 142 5.71 19.23 12.72
C ALA A 142 4.86 20.41 13.21
N ALA A 143 3.62 20.49 12.74
CA ALA A 143 2.67 21.46 13.26
C ALA A 143 2.41 21.12 14.73
N VAL A 144 2.63 22.11 15.58
CA VAL A 144 2.45 22.12 17.04
C VAL A 144 0.97 21.99 17.40
#